data_AF-U4UHZ0-F1
#
_entry.id   AF-U4UHZ0-F1
#
_cell.length_a   1.000
_cell.length_b   1.000
_cell.length_c   1.000
_cell.angle_alpha   90.00
_cell.angle_beta   90.00
_cell.angle_gamma   90.00
#
_symmetry.space_group_name_H-M   'P 1'
#
loop_
_entity.id
_entity.type
_entity.pdbx_description
1 polymer ?
#
loop_
_entity_poly.entity_id
_entity_poly.type
_entity_poly.pdbx_seq_one_letter_code
_entity_poly.pdbx_strand_id
1 'polypeptide(L)'
;MSPEAALEGTVREIIAWSNNENRNAIMEFRDSKLKSTVAQVAQAPKDRIWTSENFKLILRKRAETTGKIMQRARMKFLLALFNVISLIRNVIGQLRLQFALLEIKSFRNRTLPPQRPRIEFNGTQVLPGHNLTTFHGELAVIKCVSHYGNPPPILKWFLDQQEITSSPNQTNTTELDNTKTWLAISVLEMTISKEKHGRMLSCVAVHESYATKSSSIEVRLDVMFVPETRLVGLPTEDVEDLKDSIAIRCVVDANPKASVVWRREGQTQPASLQELLQFSPAIRQHSGLYTCHARNKAGDSQPKRVQIDVKYRPKIISVGRERVKTTTLFSPVNFECLGEGNPPPTYQWVQKKTSSHSDSIIERGREAKLYLNNVTYEFQGEWRCRVTNIIKGEEQSVVSEPIILQVHGAPQILRQTANQEIYVESGHPVDMSMVVCADPRPRSVAWEWGSLRLEAGNEMGKFKVDEVSQEEGEDCYLTILHIKDTSATDSRTYYLLVENDKGKDMHAIQLYVNEPLQISTLASVAGALLVAFLILVCACIYAIRAEKCCFSRKGDFKPSDIDG
;
A
#
# COMPACT_ATOMS: atom_id res chain seq x y z
N MET A 1 72.71 -28.44 53.01
CA MET A 1 73.96 -27.77 53.41
C MET A 1 74.48 -27.03 52.18
N SER A 2 74.54 -25.71 52.27
CA SER A 2 74.53 -24.79 51.13
C SER A 2 75.85 -24.78 50.34
N PRO A 3 75.81 -24.61 49.01
CA PRO A 3 77.00 -24.46 48.16
C PRO A 3 77.71 -23.10 48.31
N GLU A 4 77.16 -22.19 49.11
CA GLU A 4 77.68 -20.82 49.30
C GLU A 4 78.78 -20.73 50.37
N ALA A 5 78.86 -21.67 51.31
CA ALA A 5 79.86 -21.62 52.39
C ALA A 5 81.27 -22.10 51.98
N ALA A 6 81.42 -22.78 50.83
CA ALA A 6 82.72 -23.26 50.33
C ALA A 6 83.40 -22.27 49.35
N LEU A 7 82.65 -21.32 48.79
CA LEU A 7 83.15 -20.35 47.82
C LEU A 7 83.73 -19.10 48.49
N GLU A 8 83.16 -18.65 49.62
CA GLU A 8 83.67 -17.49 50.37
C GLU A 8 85.03 -17.73 51.05
N GLY A 9 85.30 -18.96 51.49
CA GLY A 9 86.58 -19.31 52.13
C GLY A 9 87.78 -19.27 51.18
N THR A 10 87.56 -19.63 49.91
CA THR A 10 88.63 -19.76 48.91
C THR A 10 88.96 -18.42 48.24
N VAL A 11 87.99 -17.50 48.15
CA VAL A 11 88.20 -16.15 47.58
C VAL A 11 88.91 -15.21 48.57
N ARG A 12 88.71 -15.40 49.89
CA ARG A 12 89.40 -14.61 50.93
C ARG A 12 90.89 -14.96 51.10
N GLU A 13 91.32 -16.17 50.76
CA GLU A 13 92.75 -16.55 50.81
C GLU A 13 93.54 -16.13 49.55
N ILE A 14 92.88 -16.00 48.39
CA ILE A 14 93.53 -15.59 47.13
C ILE A 14 93.73 -14.05 47.07
N ILE A 15 92.80 -13.27 47.64
CA ILE A 15 92.94 -11.81 47.75
C ILE A 15 94.03 -11.43 48.79
N ALA A 16 94.32 -12.29 49.76
CA ALA A 16 95.34 -12.07 50.78
C ALA A 16 96.78 -12.40 50.33
N TRP A 17 96.98 -13.14 49.22
CA TRP A 17 98.31 -13.40 48.64
C TRP A 17 98.68 -12.43 47.51
N SER A 18 97.70 -11.76 46.90
CA SER A 18 97.89 -10.80 45.79
C SER A 18 98.36 -9.40 46.23
N ASN A 19 98.42 -9.11 47.53
CA ASN A 19 98.56 -7.73 48.02
C ASN A 19 99.88 -7.43 48.75
N ASN A 20 100.87 -8.34 48.76
CA ASN A 20 102.06 -8.15 49.58
C ASN A 20 103.37 -8.71 49.02
N GLU A 21 103.73 -8.37 47.78
CA GLU A 21 105.13 -8.31 47.35
C GLU A 21 105.29 -7.37 46.14
N ASN A 22 105.70 -6.10 46.42
CA ASN A 22 106.34 -5.12 45.54
C ASN A 22 105.74 -4.88 44.13
N ARG A 23 105.10 -3.76 43.77
CA ARG A 23 105.43 -2.35 44.06
C ARG A 23 106.94 -2.10 44.25
N ASN A 24 107.72 -2.29 43.18
CA ASN A 24 108.84 -1.41 42.78
C ASN A 24 109.60 -1.99 41.57
N ALA A 25 109.73 -1.17 40.52
CA ALA A 25 110.58 -1.33 39.33
C ALA A 25 110.21 -2.53 38.42
N ILE A 26 109.97 -2.36 37.12
CA ILE A 26 111.01 -1.99 36.16
C ILE A 26 110.36 -1.31 34.94
N MET A 27 110.85 -0.11 34.69
CA MET A 27 110.76 0.66 33.45
C MET A 27 111.65 0.02 32.36
N GLU A 28 111.21 0.16 31.10
CA GLU A 28 112.04 0.20 29.88
C GLU A 28 112.74 -1.14 29.45
N PHE A 29 112.89 -1.52 28.17
CA PHE A 29 112.76 -0.81 26.90
C PHE A 29 112.76 -1.80 25.71
N ARG A 30 112.01 -1.41 24.66
CA ARG A 30 112.27 -1.51 23.20
C ARG A 30 112.71 -2.81 22.50
N ASP A 31 112.00 -3.11 21.41
CA ASP A 31 112.47 -2.87 20.02
C ASP A 31 111.25 -2.84 19.06
N SER A 32 110.90 -1.74 18.37
CA SER A 32 111.40 -1.27 17.05
C SER A 32 111.01 -2.25 15.91
N LYS A 33 110.32 -1.89 14.80
CA LYS A 33 110.39 -0.68 13.96
C LYS A 33 109.40 -0.77 12.77
N LEU A 34 109.23 0.38 12.06
CA LEU A 34 108.72 0.63 10.69
C LEU A 34 107.19 0.64 10.48
N LYS A 35 106.53 1.63 9.83
CA LYS A 35 106.97 2.81 9.05
C LYS A 35 105.72 3.67 8.71
N SER A 36 105.74 4.98 8.98
CA SER A 36 105.08 5.97 8.10
C SER A 36 105.86 7.29 8.12
N THR A 37 106.17 7.74 6.91
CA THR A 37 106.83 8.97 6.46
C THR A 37 105.83 10.14 6.60
N VAL A 38 106.10 11.43 6.83
CA VAL A 38 107.11 12.40 6.37
C VAL A 38 107.00 13.63 7.31
N ALA A 39 108.12 14.22 7.77
CA ALA A 39 108.35 15.68 7.81
C ALA A 39 109.75 16.02 8.38
N GLN A 40 110.64 16.37 7.44
CA GLN A 40 111.68 17.42 7.42
C GLN A 40 112.78 17.52 8.50
N VAL A 41 114.07 17.31 8.12
CA VAL A 41 115.13 18.33 7.81
C VAL A 41 115.77 18.89 9.10
N ALA A 42 117.07 18.88 9.41
CA ALA A 42 118.36 18.49 8.84
C ALA A 42 119.28 18.24 10.07
N GLN A 43 120.28 17.35 10.10
CA GLN A 43 121.67 17.57 9.66
C GLN A 43 122.46 16.33 10.11
N ALA A 44 123.32 15.84 9.23
CA ALA A 44 124.18 14.68 9.38
C ALA A 44 125.56 15.10 9.97
N PRO A 45 126.60 14.23 10.08
CA PRO A 45 126.70 12.80 10.43
C PRO A 45 127.98 12.46 11.28
N LYS A 46 128.30 11.13 11.37
CA LYS A 46 129.63 10.44 11.52
C LYS A 46 130.05 10.07 12.96
N ASP A 47 130.56 8.88 13.33
CA ASP A 47 131.20 7.70 12.67
C ASP A 47 131.15 6.47 13.65
N ARG A 48 130.93 5.19 13.24
CA ARG A 48 131.90 4.03 13.10
C ARG A 48 132.74 3.71 14.37
N ILE A 49 133.00 2.49 14.92
CA ILE A 49 133.24 1.10 14.45
C ILE A 49 133.23 0.13 15.69
N TRP A 50 133.04 -1.17 15.43
CA TRP A 50 133.11 -2.38 16.31
C TRP A 50 134.50 -2.70 16.91
N THR A 51 134.55 -3.49 18.01
CA THR A 51 135.13 -4.86 18.07
C THR A 51 135.00 -5.55 19.43
N SER A 52 134.95 -6.89 19.39
CA SER A 52 134.93 -7.82 20.53
C SER A 52 136.34 -8.13 21.03
N GLU A 53 136.59 -8.11 22.33
CA GLU A 53 137.51 -9.01 23.04
C GLU A 53 137.56 -8.62 24.51
N ASN A 54 136.97 -9.45 25.37
CA ASN A 54 137.51 -9.78 26.69
C ASN A 54 136.80 -11.02 27.21
N PHE A 55 137.06 -12.08 26.45
CA PHE A 55 136.98 -13.45 26.86
C PHE A 55 137.87 -13.63 28.11
N LYS A 56 137.37 -14.34 29.11
CA LYS A 56 138.18 -15.16 30.03
C LYS A 56 139.12 -14.44 31.01
N LEU A 57 138.53 -13.73 31.96
CA LEU A 57 139.03 -13.74 33.34
C LEU A 57 137.78 -13.56 34.21
N ILE A 58 137.08 -14.61 34.63
CA ILE A 58 137.43 -15.37 35.83
C ILE A 58 136.55 -16.63 35.78
N LEU A 59 137.15 -17.73 35.36
CA LEU A 59 136.66 -19.07 35.68
C LEU A 59 137.45 -19.55 36.91
N ARG A 60 136.71 -20.13 37.86
CA ARG A 60 137.11 -21.22 38.75
C ARG A 60 137.96 -20.91 40.00
N LYS A 61 137.24 -20.78 41.11
CA LYS A 61 137.31 -21.63 42.33
C LYS A 61 135.98 -21.35 43.04
N ARG A 62 135.04 -22.28 43.22
CA ARG A 62 135.15 -23.60 43.81
C ARG A 62 133.81 -24.30 43.52
N ALA A 63 133.82 -25.35 42.70
CA ALA A 63 132.73 -26.31 42.66
C ALA A 63 132.92 -27.31 43.83
N GLU A 64 131.83 -27.97 44.19
CA GLU A 64 131.73 -29.11 45.09
C GLU A 64 131.61 -28.83 46.59
N THR A 65 130.38 -28.53 47.01
CA THR A 65 129.71 -29.44 47.95
C THR A 65 128.24 -29.58 47.53
N THR A 66 128.01 -30.56 46.65
CA THR A 66 126.89 -31.52 46.66
C THR A 66 125.62 -31.07 47.40
N GLY A 67 124.47 -30.91 46.75
CA GLY A 67 123.80 -32.02 46.09
C GLY A 67 123.01 -32.84 47.11
N LYS A 68 121.84 -32.33 47.54
CA LYS A 68 120.70 -33.08 48.16
C LYS A 68 119.54 -32.17 48.62
N ILE A 69 119.05 -31.22 47.82
CA ILE A 69 117.66 -30.66 47.90
C ILE A 69 117.21 -30.33 46.47
N MET A 70 117.18 -31.31 45.57
CA MET A 70 116.66 -31.13 44.21
C MET A 70 115.95 -32.38 43.70
N GLN A 71 115.08 -33.02 44.52
CA GLN A 71 114.20 -34.11 44.07
C GLN A 71 112.89 -34.28 44.89
N ARG A 72 112.29 -33.19 45.41
CA ARG A 72 110.88 -33.22 45.89
C ARG A 72 110.01 -32.06 45.39
N ALA A 73 110.56 -31.15 44.58
CA ALA A 73 109.82 -30.02 44.00
C ALA A 73 109.45 -30.21 42.51
N ARG A 74 110.00 -31.21 41.81
CA ARG A 74 109.70 -31.47 40.38
C ARG A 74 108.52 -32.43 40.12
N MET A 75 108.10 -33.24 41.09
CA MET A 75 106.97 -34.17 40.90
C MET A 75 105.61 -33.57 41.36
N LYS A 76 105.61 -32.68 42.35
CA LYS A 76 104.40 -31.94 42.78
C LYS A 76 103.99 -30.85 41.79
N PHE A 77 104.93 -30.22 41.08
CA PHE A 77 104.64 -29.20 40.07
C PHE A 77 104.08 -29.81 38.77
N LEU A 78 104.55 -31.00 38.37
CA LEU A 78 104.05 -31.71 37.18
C LEU A 78 102.66 -32.34 37.40
N LEU A 79 102.37 -32.87 38.60
CA LEU A 79 101.02 -33.37 38.95
C LEU A 79 100.00 -32.23 39.13
N ALA A 80 100.41 -31.08 39.67
CA ALA A 80 99.57 -29.89 39.73
C ALA A 80 99.26 -29.33 38.33
N LEU A 81 100.25 -29.28 37.42
CA LEU A 81 99.99 -28.88 36.03
C LEU A 81 99.08 -29.87 35.29
N PHE A 82 99.22 -31.18 35.50
CA PHE A 82 98.37 -32.17 34.85
C PHE A 82 96.92 -32.12 35.34
N ASN A 83 96.70 -31.87 36.64
CA ASN A 83 95.36 -31.69 37.21
C ASN A 83 94.73 -30.35 36.80
N VAL A 84 95.51 -29.27 36.68
CA VAL A 84 95.03 -27.96 36.19
C VAL A 84 94.71 -28.02 34.70
N ILE A 85 95.54 -28.67 33.87
CA ILE A 85 95.25 -28.85 32.43
C ILE A 85 94.06 -29.80 32.22
N SER A 86 93.91 -30.84 33.04
CA SER A 86 92.74 -31.73 33.02
C SER A 86 91.46 -31.00 33.42
N LEU A 87 91.47 -30.21 34.50
CA LEU A 87 90.32 -29.37 34.89
C LEU A 87 90.00 -28.32 33.83
N ILE A 88 90.99 -27.62 33.28
CA ILE A 88 90.80 -26.61 32.23
C ILE A 88 90.25 -27.26 30.96
N ARG A 89 90.72 -28.45 30.57
CA ARG A 89 90.21 -29.17 29.40
C ARG A 89 88.78 -29.70 29.63
N ASN A 90 88.42 -30.08 30.86
CA ASN A 90 87.08 -30.52 31.22
C ASN A 90 86.10 -29.33 31.36
N VAL A 91 86.55 -28.19 31.89
CA VAL A 91 85.80 -26.93 31.97
C VAL A 91 85.63 -26.29 30.59
N ILE A 92 86.66 -26.30 29.73
CA ILE A 92 86.54 -25.88 28.31
C ILE A 92 85.66 -26.87 27.53
N GLY A 93 85.70 -28.17 27.85
CA GLY A 93 84.80 -29.18 27.29
C GLY A 93 83.34 -28.97 27.69
N GLN A 94 83.07 -28.71 28.97
CA GLN A 94 81.74 -28.36 29.47
C GLN A 94 81.26 -27.01 28.94
N LEU A 95 82.11 -25.98 28.89
CA LEU A 95 81.79 -24.69 28.28
C LEU A 95 81.52 -24.85 26.78
N ARG A 96 82.29 -25.64 26.03
CA ARG A 96 81.99 -25.93 24.61
C ARG A 96 80.67 -26.67 24.42
N LEU A 97 80.32 -27.62 25.28
CA LEU A 97 79.02 -28.30 25.26
C LEU A 97 77.88 -27.36 25.66
N GLN A 98 78.09 -26.48 26.63
CA GLN A 98 77.10 -25.51 27.10
C GLN A 98 76.90 -24.38 26.07
N PHE A 99 77.97 -23.90 25.43
CA PHE A 99 77.94 -22.98 24.29
C PHE A 99 77.34 -23.64 23.04
N ALA A 100 77.63 -24.91 22.74
CA ALA A 100 76.97 -25.65 21.66
C ALA A 100 75.48 -25.88 21.96
N LEU A 101 75.09 -26.17 23.20
CA LEU A 101 73.68 -26.25 23.61
C LEU A 101 72.98 -24.89 23.61
N LEU A 102 73.69 -23.80 23.90
CA LEU A 102 73.20 -22.41 23.78
C LEU A 102 73.07 -21.98 22.32
N GLU A 103 73.99 -22.35 21.43
CA GLU A 103 73.90 -22.10 19.98
C GLU A 103 72.82 -22.95 19.31
N ILE A 104 72.64 -24.22 19.70
CA ILE A 104 71.56 -25.10 19.22
C ILE A 104 70.19 -24.62 19.73
N LYS A 105 70.09 -24.09 20.96
CA LYS A 105 68.86 -23.43 21.47
C LYS A 105 68.62 -22.06 20.82
N SER A 106 69.67 -21.32 20.49
CA SER A 106 69.58 -20.01 19.82
C SER A 106 69.03 -20.12 18.40
N PHE A 107 69.38 -21.17 17.65
CA PHE A 107 68.86 -21.37 16.29
C PHE A 107 67.39 -21.82 16.25
N ARG A 108 66.91 -22.52 17.30
CA ARG A 108 65.52 -23.01 17.39
C ARG A 108 64.51 -21.94 17.82
N ASN A 109 64.99 -20.84 18.43
CA ASN A 109 64.16 -19.73 18.95
C ASN A 109 64.25 -18.44 18.12
N ARG A 110 64.74 -18.50 16.88
CA ARG A 110 64.77 -17.30 16.02
C ARG A 110 63.35 -17.02 15.50
N THR A 111 62.77 -15.92 15.98
CA THR A 111 61.48 -15.43 15.49
C THR A 111 61.61 -15.04 14.02
N LEU A 112 60.86 -15.71 13.14
CA LEU A 112 60.86 -15.42 11.71
C LEU A 112 59.54 -14.75 11.32
N PRO A 113 59.57 -13.65 10.55
CA PRO A 113 58.37 -12.96 10.17
C PRO A 113 57.54 -13.77 9.18
N PRO A 114 56.24 -13.98 9.46
CA PRO A 114 55.35 -14.63 8.51
C PRO A 114 55.12 -13.75 7.27
N GLN A 115 54.71 -14.38 6.17
CA GLN A 115 54.16 -13.65 5.04
C GLN A 115 52.81 -13.03 5.39
N ARG A 116 52.51 -11.89 4.74
CA ARG A 116 51.20 -11.24 4.86
C ARG A 116 50.08 -12.24 4.60
N PRO A 117 49.02 -12.25 5.43
CA PRO A 117 47.92 -13.19 5.26
C PRO A 117 47.25 -13.00 3.89
N ARG A 118 46.76 -14.09 3.33
CA ARG A 118 46.02 -14.13 2.07
C ARG A 118 44.66 -14.77 2.32
N ILE A 119 43.62 -14.23 1.69
CA ILE A 119 42.29 -14.82 1.71
C ILE A 119 42.13 -15.69 0.47
N GLU A 120 41.70 -16.93 0.66
CA GLU A 120 41.33 -17.85 -0.41
C GLU A 120 39.84 -18.19 -0.33
N PHE A 121 39.17 -18.14 -1.47
CA PHE A 121 37.77 -18.49 -1.62
C PHE A 121 37.59 -19.33 -2.89
N ASN A 122 36.79 -20.41 -2.81
CA ASN A 122 36.61 -21.38 -3.90
C ASN A 122 37.92 -21.89 -4.53
N GLY A 123 38.97 -22.08 -3.70
CA GLY A 123 40.27 -22.58 -4.15
C GLY A 123 41.16 -21.57 -4.87
N THR A 124 40.78 -20.28 -4.90
CA THR A 124 41.56 -19.21 -5.52
C THR A 124 41.87 -18.09 -4.53
N GLN A 125 43.04 -17.46 -4.67
CA GLN A 125 43.41 -16.31 -3.85
C GLN A 125 42.61 -15.07 -4.27
N VAL A 126 41.95 -14.42 -3.31
CA VAL A 126 41.31 -13.11 -3.49
C VAL A 126 42.37 -12.03 -3.32
N LEU A 127 42.59 -11.25 -4.37
CA LEU A 127 43.56 -10.16 -4.35
C LEU A 127 43.05 -8.97 -3.52
N PRO A 128 43.94 -8.20 -2.86
CA PRO A 128 43.55 -6.98 -2.15
C PRO A 128 42.79 -6.02 -3.08
N GLY A 129 41.66 -5.48 -2.60
CA GLY A 129 40.81 -4.57 -3.38
C GLY A 129 39.82 -5.26 -4.34
N HIS A 130 39.88 -6.58 -4.50
CA HIS A 130 38.84 -7.34 -5.18
C HIS A 130 37.72 -7.76 -4.21
N ASN A 131 36.52 -7.94 -4.74
CA ASN A 131 35.37 -8.39 -3.98
C ASN A 131 35.32 -9.92 -3.90
N LEU A 132 34.88 -10.45 -2.76
CA LEU A 132 34.48 -11.84 -2.61
C LEU A 132 33.01 -11.95 -3.01
N THR A 133 32.76 -12.43 -4.22
CA THR A 133 31.41 -12.56 -4.80
C THR A 133 30.82 -13.95 -4.55
N THR A 134 29.60 -14.02 -4.01
CA THR A 134 28.91 -15.27 -3.63
C THR A 134 27.40 -15.06 -3.54
N PHE A 135 26.57 -16.11 -3.52
CA PHE A 135 25.11 -15.97 -3.48
C PHE A 135 24.55 -15.93 -2.05
N HIS A 136 23.44 -15.22 -1.88
CA HIS A 136 22.65 -15.25 -0.65
C HIS A 136 22.16 -16.67 -0.32
N GLY A 137 22.31 -17.08 0.94
CA GLY A 137 21.93 -18.40 1.44
C GLY A 137 23.03 -19.46 1.30
N GLU A 138 24.09 -19.19 0.53
CA GLU A 138 25.21 -20.13 0.42
C GLU A 138 26.05 -20.18 1.70
N LEU A 139 26.59 -21.36 1.99
CA LEU A 139 27.60 -21.56 3.02
C LEU A 139 28.98 -21.28 2.43
N ALA A 140 29.53 -20.10 2.70
CA ALA A 140 30.86 -19.72 2.24
C ALA A 140 31.94 -20.30 3.16
N VAL A 141 32.89 -21.02 2.56
CA VAL A 141 34.08 -21.54 3.22
C VAL A 141 35.28 -20.69 2.79
N ILE A 142 35.73 -19.82 3.67
CA ILE A 142 36.76 -18.81 3.39
C ILE A 142 38.01 -19.18 4.18
N LYS A 143 39.16 -19.27 3.52
CA LYS A 143 40.43 -19.61 4.18
C LYS A 143 41.31 -18.38 4.29
N CYS A 144 41.98 -18.23 5.43
CA CYS A 144 43.06 -17.30 5.60
C CYS A 144 44.36 -18.08 5.78
N VAL A 145 45.34 -17.77 4.95
CA VAL A 145 46.62 -18.49 4.86
C VAL A 145 47.77 -17.54 5.12
N SER A 146 48.66 -17.90 6.04
CA SER A 146 49.91 -17.17 6.31
C SER A 146 51.07 -18.15 6.39
N HIS A 147 52.07 -17.92 5.54
CA HIS A 147 53.22 -18.81 5.34
C HIS A 147 54.44 -18.38 6.15
N TYR A 148 55.35 -19.33 6.36
CA TYR A 148 56.73 -19.11 6.83
C TYR A 148 56.91 -18.48 8.24
N GLY A 149 55.88 -18.45 9.09
CA GLY A 149 56.00 -17.89 10.44
C GLY A 149 56.78 -18.80 11.40
N ASN A 150 57.56 -18.26 12.33
CA ASN A 150 58.09 -19.01 13.46
C ASN A 150 58.11 -18.12 14.72
N PRO A 151 57.29 -18.38 15.76
CA PRO A 151 56.21 -19.37 15.83
C PRO A 151 55.07 -19.13 14.80
N PRO A 152 54.11 -20.06 14.60
CA PRO A 152 52.99 -19.80 13.69
C PRO A 152 52.19 -18.55 14.13
N PRO A 153 51.81 -17.65 13.20
CA PRO A 153 50.99 -16.48 13.52
C PRO A 153 49.59 -16.89 13.96
N ILE A 154 48.96 -16.11 14.84
CA ILE A 154 47.55 -16.32 15.23
C ILE A 154 46.66 -15.58 14.23
N LEU A 155 45.78 -16.30 13.55
CA LEU A 155 44.86 -15.76 12.55
C LEU A 155 43.49 -15.49 13.18
N LYS A 156 43.05 -14.24 13.08
CA LYS A 156 41.75 -13.77 13.58
C LYS A 156 40.92 -13.20 12.43
N TRP A 157 39.62 -13.42 12.48
CA TRP A 157 38.67 -12.91 11.51
C TRP A 157 37.89 -11.73 12.06
N PHE A 158 37.69 -10.72 11.22
CA PHE A 158 36.90 -9.55 11.53
C PHE A 158 35.91 -9.30 10.41
N LEU A 159 34.65 -9.04 10.77
CA LEU A 159 33.68 -8.46 9.86
C LEU A 159 33.50 -7.00 10.25
N ASP A 160 33.87 -6.11 9.34
CA ASP A 160 34.09 -4.69 9.54
C ASP A 160 35.13 -4.45 10.65
N GLN A 161 34.69 -4.26 11.90
CA GLN A 161 35.56 -4.10 13.08
C GLN A 161 35.28 -5.13 14.17
N GLN A 162 34.28 -6.00 13.97
CA GLN A 162 33.86 -6.96 14.98
C GLN A 162 34.57 -8.30 14.75
N GLU A 163 35.24 -8.81 15.78
CA GLU A 163 35.86 -10.13 15.74
C GLU A 163 34.77 -11.21 15.62
N ILE A 164 34.93 -12.11 14.64
CA ILE A 164 34.01 -13.23 14.39
C ILE A 164 34.72 -14.56 14.64
N THR A 165 33.99 -15.54 15.16
CA THR A 165 34.55 -16.85 15.51
C THR A 165 34.72 -17.72 14.26
N SER A 166 35.95 -18.17 14.00
CA SER A 166 36.23 -19.25 13.04
C SER A 166 35.94 -20.61 13.66
N SER A 167 35.27 -21.48 12.92
CA SER A 167 35.07 -22.90 13.24
C SER A 167 35.31 -23.69 11.96
N PRO A 168 36.28 -24.64 11.90
CA PRO A 168 37.16 -25.15 12.96
C PRO A 168 38.26 -24.17 13.43
N ASN A 169 38.94 -24.52 14.53
CA ASN A 169 40.12 -23.79 15.03
C ASN A 169 41.25 -23.77 13.98
N GLN A 170 42.14 -22.77 14.10
CA GLN A 170 43.33 -22.65 13.26
C GLN A 170 44.16 -23.94 13.24
N THR A 171 44.63 -24.31 12.06
CA THR A 171 45.54 -25.43 11.81
C THR A 171 46.94 -24.89 11.51
N ASN A 172 47.95 -25.49 12.14
CA ASN A 172 49.36 -25.12 11.98
C ASN A 172 50.16 -26.35 11.56
N THR A 173 50.70 -26.34 10.35
CA THR A 173 51.55 -27.41 9.81
C THR A 173 52.94 -26.87 9.51
N THR A 174 53.96 -27.72 9.50
CA THR A 174 55.31 -27.31 9.06
C THR A 174 55.32 -27.12 7.55
N GLU A 175 56.00 -26.08 7.07
CA GLU A 175 56.16 -25.84 5.63
C GLU A 175 56.95 -26.98 4.97
N LEU A 176 56.56 -27.35 3.75
CA LEU A 176 57.17 -28.48 3.01
C LEU A 176 58.60 -28.18 2.55
N ASP A 177 58.85 -26.93 2.18
CA ASP A 177 60.15 -26.41 1.71
C ASP A 177 61.06 -25.97 2.86
N ASN A 178 60.50 -25.69 4.04
CA ASN A 178 61.26 -25.26 5.22
C ASN A 178 60.65 -25.77 6.53
N THR A 179 61.21 -26.87 7.03
CA THR A 179 60.77 -27.53 8.27
C THR A 179 60.98 -26.72 9.56
N LYS A 180 61.63 -25.53 9.46
CA LYS A 180 61.82 -24.62 10.60
C LYS A 180 60.75 -23.53 10.67
N THR A 181 59.84 -23.48 9.71
CA THR A 181 58.76 -22.49 9.63
C THR A 181 57.40 -23.16 9.50
N TRP A 182 56.35 -22.40 9.81
CA TRP A 182 54.98 -22.90 9.92
C TRP A 182 54.05 -22.25 8.91
N LEU A 183 53.15 -23.07 8.37
CA LEU A 183 51.97 -22.72 7.61
C LEU A 183 50.77 -22.63 8.55
N ALA A 184 50.22 -21.44 8.72
CA ALA A 184 49.02 -21.20 9.51
C ALA A 184 47.81 -21.04 8.58
N ILE A 185 46.76 -21.84 8.81
CA ILE A 185 45.50 -21.77 8.06
C ILE A 185 44.33 -21.67 9.03
N SER A 186 43.51 -20.64 8.89
CA SER A 186 42.23 -20.48 9.59
C SER A 186 41.08 -20.54 8.60
N VAL A 187 40.04 -21.31 8.92
CA VAL A 187 38.87 -21.51 8.06
C VAL A 187 37.66 -20.85 8.70
N LEU A 188 37.00 -19.97 7.96
CA LEU A 188 35.75 -19.32 8.34
C LEU A 188 34.61 -19.93 7.52
N GLU A 189 33.72 -20.65 8.19
CA GLU A 189 32.46 -21.11 7.63
C GLU A 189 31.35 -20.14 8.02
N MET A 190 30.71 -19.51 7.03
CA MET A 190 29.62 -18.57 7.30
C MET A 190 28.50 -18.66 6.26
N THR A 191 27.26 -18.66 6.74
CA THR A 191 26.11 -18.48 5.85
C THR A 191 26.02 -17.03 5.41
N ILE A 192 25.98 -16.83 4.09
CA ILE A 192 25.95 -15.51 3.47
C ILE A 192 24.53 -14.97 3.47
N SER A 193 24.35 -13.77 4.02
CA SER A 193 23.06 -13.07 4.07
C SER A 193 23.14 -11.77 3.25
N LYS A 194 22.02 -11.31 2.66
CA LYS A 194 22.03 -10.12 1.77
C LYS A 194 22.45 -8.84 2.51
N GLU A 195 22.22 -8.79 3.81
CA GLU A 195 22.56 -7.71 4.74
C GLU A 195 24.08 -7.59 4.99
N LYS A 196 24.85 -8.60 4.57
CA LYS A 196 26.31 -8.59 4.57
C LYS A 196 26.91 -8.03 3.27
N HIS A 197 26.10 -7.74 2.26
CA HIS A 197 26.56 -7.08 1.03
C HIS A 197 27.26 -5.75 1.37
N GLY A 198 28.44 -5.52 0.80
CA GLY A 198 29.23 -4.30 0.98
C GLY A 198 30.08 -4.26 2.26
N ARG A 199 29.90 -5.21 3.18
CA ARG A 199 30.71 -5.31 4.41
C ARG A 199 32.14 -5.76 4.12
N MET A 200 33.06 -5.40 5.01
CA MET A 200 34.48 -5.70 4.88
C MET A 200 34.86 -6.93 5.69
N LEU A 201 35.39 -7.96 5.04
CA LEU A 201 35.94 -9.12 5.72
C LEU A 201 37.45 -8.97 5.81
N SER A 202 37.98 -8.98 7.03
CA SER A 202 39.41 -8.83 7.28
C SER A 202 39.97 -10.07 7.98
N CYS A 203 41.10 -10.57 7.48
CA CYS A 203 41.90 -11.55 8.20
C CYS A 203 43.15 -10.87 8.77
N VAL A 204 43.34 -11.01 10.08
CA VAL A 204 44.44 -10.38 10.82
C VAL A 204 45.37 -11.48 11.35
N ALA A 205 46.61 -11.48 10.88
CA ALA A 205 47.69 -12.31 11.40
C ALA A 205 48.43 -11.56 12.52
N VAL A 206 48.37 -12.08 13.74
CA VAL A 206 49.05 -11.54 14.92
C VAL A 206 50.35 -12.29 15.15
N HIS A 207 51.47 -11.56 15.15
CA HIS A 207 52.80 -12.13 15.34
C HIS A 207 53.80 -11.05 15.80
N GLU A 208 54.68 -11.39 16.74
CA GLU A 208 55.60 -10.45 17.40
C GLU A 208 56.63 -9.82 16.45
N SER A 209 56.92 -10.48 15.33
CA SER A 209 57.88 -9.98 14.34
C SER A 209 57.38 -8.80 13.50
N TYR A 210 56.06 -8.58 13.43
CA TYR A 210 55.50 -7.49 12.65
C TYR A 210 55.74 -6.16 13.38
N ALA A 211 56.03 -5.08 12.64
CA ALA A 211 56.25 -3.76 13.23
C ALA A 211 55.05 -3.28 14.07
N THR A 212 53.84 -3.57 13.61
CA THR A 212 52.56 -3.28 14.27
C THR A 212 52.04 -4.43 15.12
N LYS A 213 52.85 -5.49 15.33
CA LYS A 213 52.48 -6.79 15.95
C LYS A 213 51.38 -7.56 15.21
N SER A 214 50.86 -7.03 14.11
CA SER A 214 49.87 -7.67 13.26
C SER A 214 50.01 -7.24 11.80
N SER A 215 49.52 -8.07 10.89
CA SER A 215 49.35 -7.76 9.47
C SER A 215 47.98 -8.22 9.02
N SER A 216 47.28 -7.41 8.21
CA SER A 216 45.91 -7.72 7.76
C SER A 216 45.76 -7.68 6.25
N ILE A 217 44.75 -8.39 5.77
CA ILE A 217 44.20 -8.29 4.42
C ILE A 217 42.69 -8.12 4.53
N GLU A 218 42.12 -7.29 3.66
CA GLU A 218 40.70 -6.94 3.68
C GLU A 218 40.08 -7.16 2.29
N VAL A 219 38.87 -7.71 2.26
CA VAL A 219 38.09 -7.95 1.04
C VAL A 219 36.63 -7.56 1.25
N ARG A 220 35.99 -6.95 0.25
CA ARG A 220 34.58 -6.59 0.34
C ARG A 220 33.70 -7.77 -0.04
N LEU A 221 32.67 -8.06 0.75
CA LEU A 221 31.68 -9.06 0.40
C LEU A 221 30.71 -8.52 -0.67
N ASP A 222 30.67 -9.17 -1.82
CA ASP A 222 29.71 -8.90 -2.89
C ASP A 222 28.65 -10.00 -2.94
N VAL A 223 27.63 -9.87 -2.09
CA VAL A 223 26.55 -10.86 -1.99
C VAL A 223 25.53 -10.65 -3.10
N MET A 224 25.36 -11.63 -3.97
CA MET A 224 24.35 -11.64 -5.02
C MET A 224 23.04 -12.24 -4.53
N PHE A 225 21.92 -11.58 -4.81
CA PHE A 225 20.58 -12.02 -4.41
C PHE A 225 19.54 -11.68 -5.48
N VAL A 226 18.47 -12.47 -5.50
CA VAL A 226 17.35 -12.29 -6.43
C VAL A 226 16.63 -10.96 -6.16
N PRO A 227 15.98 -10.36 -7.17
CA PRO A 227 15.33 -9.06 -6.98
C PRO A 227 14.08 -9.17 -6.10
N GLU A 228 13.96 -8.29 -5.11
CA GLU A 228 12.75 -8.09 -4.31
C GLU A 228 12.01 -6.84 -4.79
N THR A 229 10.72 -6.99 -5.12
CA THR A 229 9.93 -5.92 -5.75
C THR A 229 8.81 -5.41 -4.85
N ARG A 230 8.58 -4.09 -4.89
CA ARG A 230 7.42 -3.43 -4.23
C ARG A 230 6.85 -2.35 -5.13
N LEU A 231 5.53 -2.18 -5.10
CA LEU A 231 4.84 -1.15 -5.87
C LEU A 231 4.62 0.11 -5.03
N VAL A 232 4.87 1.27 -5.62
CA VAL A 232 4.60 2.59 -5.02
C VAL A 232 3.91 3.49 -6.04
N GLY A 233 3.14 4.49 -5.57
CA GLY A 233 2.34 5.36 -6.45
C GLY A 233 1.06 4.70 -6.95
N LEU A 234 0.50 3.76 -6.18
CA LEU A 234 -0.83 3.20 -6.45
C LEU A 234 -1.88 4.31 -6.27
N PRO A 235 -2.87 4.43 -7.18
CA PRO A 235 -3.98 5.37 -7.01
C PRO A 235 -4.73 5.09 -5.71
N THR A 236 -4.94 6.12 -4.89
CA THR A 236 -5.75 6.05 -3.67
C THR A 236 -7.22 6.39 -3.90
N GLU A 237 -7.51 7.10 -5.00
CA GLU A 237 -8.84 7.50 -5.42
C GLU A 237 -9.14 6.93 -6.82
N ASP A 238 -10.42 6.99 -7.20
CA ASP A 238 -10.86 6.66 -8.55
C ASP A 238 -10.12 7.50 -9.60
N VAL A 239 -9.67 6.86 -10.69
CA VAL A 239 -8.99 7.55 -11.80
C VAL A 239 -10.00 7.80 -12.92
N GLU A 240 -10.26 9.06 -13.28
CA GLU A 240 -11.21 9.43 -14.33
C GLU A 240 -10.57 9.46 -15.74
N ASP A 241 -11.25 8.85 -16.70
CA ASP A 241 -10.92 8.78 -18.13
C ASP A 241 -10.69 10.18 -18.72
N LEU A 242 -9.58 10.34 -19.44
CA LEU A 242 -9.12 11.57 -20.10
C LEU A 242 -8.80 12.76 -19.17
N LYS A 243 -8.84 12.58 -17.84
CA LYS A 243 -8.54 13.65 -16.88
C LYS A 243 -7.34 13.35 -15.99
N ASP A 244 -7.36 12.19 -15.34
CA ASP A 244 -6.34 11.85 -14.35
C ASP A 244 -5.13 11.17 -15.00
N SER A 245 -4.06 11.00 -14.24
CA SER A 245 -2.85 10.29 -14.69
C SER A 245 -2.48 9.19 -13.69
N ILE A 246 -1.82 8.15 -14.19
CA ILE A 246 -1.35 7.02 -13.38
C ILE A 246 0.18 6.98 -13.49
N ALA A 247 0.86 6.82 -12.35
CA ALA A 247 2.31 6.71 -12.29
C ALA A 247 2.72 5.70 -11.20
N ILE A 248 2.77 4.42 -11.56
CA ILE A 248 3.11 3.34 -10.63
C ILE A 248 4.57 2.94 -10.84
N ARG A 249 5.37 3.00 -9.77
CA ARG A 249 6.78 2.60 -9.80
C ARG A 249 6.96 1.25 -9.13
N CYS A 250 7.64 0.35 -9.81
CA CYS A 250 8.13 -0.91 -9.26
C CYS A 250 9.53 -0.69 -8.71
N VAL A 251 9.64 -0.52 -7.39
CA VAL A 251 10.91 -0.37 -6.70
C VAL A 251 11.53 -1.76 -6.52
N VAL A 252 12.80 -1.90 -6.90
CA VAL A 252 13.49 -3.18 -6.92
C VAL A 252 14.75 -3.11 -6.06
N ASP A 253 14.84 -4.00 -5.08
CA ASP A 253 16.05 -4.25 -4.31
C ASP A 253 16.74 -5.50 -4.87
N ALA A 254 17.93 -5.35 -5.45
CA ALA A 254 18.62 -6.43 -6.13
C ALA A 254 20.12 -6.18 -6.23
N ASN A 255 20.91 -7.25 -6.04
CA ASN A 255 22.31 -7.26 -6.44
C ASN A 255 22.65 -8.52 -7.27
N PRO A 256 23.16 -8.38 -8.49
CA PRO A 256 23.34 -7.12 -9.23
C PRO A 256 22.04 -6.50 -9.71
N LYS A 257 22.16 -5.28 -10.24
CA LYS A 257 21.04 -4.49 -10.76
C LYS A 257 20.15 -5.34 -11.67
N ALA A 258 18.85 -5.31 -11.39
CA ALA A 258 17.84 -6.06 -12.13
C ALA A 258 17.28 -5.25 -13.30
N SER A 259 16.82 -5.97 -14.31
CA SER A 259 15.95 -5.45 -15.38
C SER A 259 14.49 -5.60 -14.97
N VAL A 260 13.66 -4.60 -15.27
CA VAL A 260 12.23 -4.57 -14.90
C VAL A 260 11.37 -4.63 -16.14
N VAL A 261 10.30 -5.43 -16.09
CA VAL A 261 9.31 -5.53 -17.15
C VAL A 261 7.92 -5.47 -16.56
N TRP A 262 7.12 -4.54 -17.06
CA TRP A 262 5.69 -4.48 -16.83
C TRP A 262 4.96 -5.23 -17.93
N ARG A 263 4.02 -6.10 -17.57
CA ARG A 263 3.15 -6.80 -18.50
C ARG A 263 1.69 -6.59 -18.12
N ARG A 264 0.84 -6.41 -19.12
CA ARG A 264 -0.61 -6.46 -18.97
C ARG A 264 -1.09 -7.88 -19.23
N GLU A 265 -1.96 -8.39 -18.38
CA GLU A 265 -2.54 -9.72 -18.57
C GLU A 265 -3.28 -9.81 -19.92
N GLY A 266 -3.05 -10.91 -20.65
CA GLY A 266 -3.57 -11.12 -21.99
C GLY A 266 -2.80 -10.43 -23.14
N GLN A 267 -1.77 -9.63 -22.84
CA GLN A 267 -0.93 -8.99 -23.87
C GLN A 267 0.48 -9.60 -23.91
N THR A 268 0.99 -9.84 -25.11
CA THR A 268 2.34 -10.40 -25.32
C THR A 268 3.43 -9.32 -25.23
N GLN A 269 3.10 -8.09 -25.63
CA GLN A 269 4.04 -6.97 -25.59
C GLN A 269 4.17 -6.41 -24.16
N PRO A 270 5.38 -6.01 -23.75
CA PRO A 270 5.58 -5.35 -22.46
C PRO A 270 4.88 -3.98 -22.46
N ALA A 271 4.18 -3.67 -21.37
CA ALA A 271 3.57 -2.36 -21.17
C ALA A 271 4.63 -1.28 -20.87
N SER A 272 5.73 -1.66 -20.21
CA SER A 272 6.90 -0.81 -19.97
C SER A 272 8.12 -1.68 -19.69
N LEU A 273 9.30 -1.21 -20.12
CA LEU A 273 10.61 -1.80 -19.80
C LEU A 273 11.36 -1.01 -18.72
N GLN A 274 10.70 0.00 -18.14
CA GLN A 274 11.25 0.83 -17.07
C GLN A 274 10.60 0.44 -15.74
N GLU A 275 11.18 0.90 -14.63
CA GLU A 275 10.55 0.75 -13.31
C GLU A 275 9.20 1.46 -13.23
N LEU A 276 9.00 2.52 -14.02
CA LEU A 276 7.79 3.33 -14.04
C LEU A 276 6.80 2.83 -15.13
N LEU A 277 5.55 2.62 -14.71
CA LEU A 277 4.39 2.47 -15.57
C LEU A 277 3.59 3.77 -15.50
N GLN A 278 3.52 4.52 -16.60
CA GLN A 278 2.90 5.84 -16.64
C GLN A 278 1.87 5.95 -17.75
N PHE A 279 0.71 6.54 -17.41
CA PHE A 279 -0.33 6.92 -18.34
C PHE A 279 -0.74 8.37 -18.07
N SER A 280 -0.62 9.26 -19.06
CA SER A 280 -0.94 10.68 -18.93
C SER A 280 -1.46 11.25 -20.26
N PRO A 281 -2.77 11.49 -20.41
CA PRO A 281 -3.83 11.13 -19.47
C PRO A 281 -4.09 9.61 -19.43
N ALA A 282 -4.72 9.13 -18.36
CA ALA A 282 -5.26 7.79 -18.28
C ALA A 282 -6.53 7.68 -19.13
N ILE A 283 -6.66 6.58 -19.87
CA ILE A 283 -7.85 6.28 -20.69
C ILE A 283 -8.46 4.94 -20.31
N ARG A 284 -9.75 4.75 -20.57
CA ARG A 284 -10.49 3.52 -20.22
C ARG A 284 -9.86 2.24 -20.75
N GLN A 285 -9.13 2.29 -21.87
CA GLN A 285 -8.42 1.15 -22.46
C GLN A 285 -7.21 0.71 -21.62
N HIS A 286 -6.70 1.56 -20.72
CA HIS A 286 -5.63 1.21 -19.80
C HIS A 286 -6.09 0.34 -18.63
N SER A 287 -7.41 0.19 -18.39
CA SER A 287 -7.93 -0.69 -17.33
C SER A 287 -7.51 -2.16 -17.52
N GLY A 288 -7.08 -2.81 -16.45
CA GLY A 288 -6.67 -4.21 -16.47
C GLY A 288 -5.66 -4.58 -15.39
N LEU A 289 -5.26 -5.85 -15.36
CA LEU A 289 -4.27 -6.36 -14.43
C LEU A 289 -2.86 -6.18 -15.00
N TYR A 290 -2.03 -5.42 -14.30
CA TYR A 290 -0.63 -5.22 -14.62
C TYR A 290 0.25 -5.97 -13.64
N THR A 291 1.32 -6.57 -14.15
CA THR A 291 2.29 -7.30 -13.35
C THR A 291 3.67 -6.71 -13.58
N CYS A 292 4.32 -6.28 -12.50
CA CYS A 292 5.74 -6.00 -12.50
C CYS A 292 6.53 -7.29 -12.22
N HIS A 293 7.56 -7.52 -13.02
CA HIS A 293 8.52 -8.60 -12.85
C HIS A 293 9.94 -8.07 -13.06
N ALA A 294 10.85 -8.40 -12.15
CA ALA A 294 12.26 -8.04 -12.23
C ALA A 294 13.15 -9.29 -12.32
N ARG A 295 14.23 -9.19 -13.11
CA ARG A 295 15.19 -10.29 -13.34
C ARG A 295 16.62 -9.78 -13.23
N ASN A 296 17.46 -10.50 -12.49
CA ASN A 296 18.91 -10.36 -12.54
C ASN A 296 19.59 -11.74 -12.74
N LYS A 297 20.92 -11.79 -12.69
CA LYS A 297 21.66 -13.06 -12.85
C LYS A 297 21.49 -14.05 -11.70
N ALA A 298 21.03 -13.60 -10.53
CA ALA A 298 20.74 -14.48 -9.40
C ALA A 298 19.36 -15.16 -9.56
N GLY A 299 18.46 -14.57 -10.33
CA GLY A 299 17.17 -15.16 -10.67
C GLY A 299 16.06 -14.12 -10.88
N ASP A 300 14.83 -14.59 -10.70
CA ASP A 300 13.59 -13.85 -10.93
C ASP A 300 12.93 -13.41 -9.62
N SER A 301 12.35 -12.21 -9.63
CA SER A 301 11.53 -11.72 -8.53
C SER A 301 10.17 -12.39 -8.50
N GLN A 302 9.55 -12.44 -7.32
CA GLN A 302 8.12 -12.70 -7.24
C GLN A 302 7.31 -11.62 -7.99
N PRO A 303 6.36 -12.00 -8.86
CA PRO A 303 5.58 -11.03 -9.63
C PRO A 303 4.66 -10.23 -8.72
N LYS A 304 4.67 -8.89 -8.86
CA LYS A 304 3.76 -8.00 -8.14
C LYS A 304 2.66 -7.52 -9.07
N ARG A 305 1.41 -7.76 -8.68
CA ARG A 305 0.22 -7.47 -9.49
C ARG A 305 -0.51 -6.24 -8.96
N VAL A 306 -1.07 -5.46 -9.87
CA VAL A 306 -1.94 -4.31 -9.57
C VAL A 306 -3.08 -4.26 -10.57
N GLN A 307 -4.31 -4.11 -10.05
CA GLN A 307 -5.49 -3.85 -10.87
C GLN A 307 -5.61 -2.35 -11.10
N ILE A 308 -5.56 -1.93 -12.36
CA ILE A 308 -5.88 -0.56 -12.76
C ILE A 308 -7.34 -0.52 -13.21
N ASP A 309 -8.13 0.37 -12.61
CA ASP A 309 -9.54 0.55 -12.95
C ASP A 309 -9.82 2.04 -13.22
N VAL A 310 -9.93 2.39 -14.50
CA VAL A 310 -10.24 3.74 -14.96
C VAL A 310 -11.75 3.92 -15.06
N LYS A 311 -12.28 4.87 -14.30
CA LYS A 311 -13.69 5.27 -14.26
C LYS A 311 -14.03 6.20 -15.42
N TYR A 312 -15.23 6.08 -15.96
CA TYR A 312 -15.70 6.93 -17.05
C TYR A 312 -17.20 7.19 -16.94
N ARG A 313 -17.59 8.39 -17.40
CA ARG A 313 -18.96 8.89 -17.39
C ARG A 313 -19.91 7.99 -18.20
N PRO A 314 -21.20 7.95 -17.86
CA PRO A 314 -22.14 7.11 -18.58
C PRO A 314 -22.34 7.62 -20.00
N LYS A 315 -22.54 6.70 -20.94
CA LYS A 315 -22.90 6.98 -22.32
C LYS A 315 -24.05 6.09 -22.74
N ILE A 316 -25.09 6.69 -23.31
CA ILE A 316 -26.22 5.94 -23.86
C ILE A 316 -25.82 5.40 -25.23
N ILE A 317 -25.83 4.07 -25.37
CA ILE A 317 -25.53 3.36 -26.61
C ILE A 317 -26.78 3.32 -27.50
N SER A 318 -27.95 3.04 -26.90
CA SER A 318 -29.23 2.97 -27.61
C SER A 318 -30.40 3.22 -26.68
N VAL A 319 -31.46 3.86 -27.19
CA VAL A 319 -32.69 4.15 -26.45
C VAL A 319 -33.89 3.96 -27.37
N GLY A 320 -34.66 2.88 -27.14
CA GLY A 320 -35.70 2.45 -28.08
C GLY A 320 -35.16 2.11 -29.48
N ARG A 321 -35.95 1.36 -30.26
CA ARG A 321 -35.67 1.19 -31.69
C ARG A 321 -36.35 2.27 -32.53
N GLU A 322 -37.45 2.80 -32.02
CA GLU A 322 -38.37 3.70 -32.69
C GLU A 322 -38.46 5.00 -31.89
N ARG A 323 -38.43 6.15 -32.58
CA ARG A 323 -38.60 7.48 -31.96
C ARG A 323 -40.06 7.74 -31.58
N VAL A 324 -40.99 7.18 -32.34
CA VAL A 324 -42.42 7.23 -32.07
C VAL A 324 -42.87 5.80 -31.87
N LYS A 325 -43.44 5.52 -30.71
CA LYS A 325 -43.96 4.20 -30.34
C LYS A 325 -45.46 4.30 -30.21
N THR A 326 -46.18 3.57 -31.06
CA THR A 326 -47.65 3.55 -31.03
C THR A 326 -48.13 2.27 -30.35
N THR A 327 -49.06 2.39 -29.42
CA THR A 327 -49.70 1.24 -28.76
C THR A 327 -51.21 1.42 -28.71
N THR A 328 -51.95 0.33 -28.66
CA THR A 328 -53.39 0.37 -28.44
C THR A 328 -53.72 0.57 -26.96
N LEU A 329 -54.86 1.22 -26.69
CA LEU A 329 -55.39 1.39 -25.34
C LEU A 329 -55.46 0.03 -24.61
N PHE A 330 -55.09 0.03 -23.33
CA PHE A 330 -55.03 -1.13 -22.45
C PHE A 330 -54.03 -2.23 -22.87
N SER A 331 -53.20 -1.96 -23.88
CA SER A 331 -52.18 -2.91 -24.34
C SER A 331 -50.85 -2.64 -23.65
N PRO A 332 -49.96 -3.65 -23.54
CA PRO A 332 -48.66 -3.47 -22.91
C PRO A 332 -47.67 -2.76 -23.84
N VAL A 333 -46.79 -1.94 -23.26
CA VAL A 333 -45.65 -1.33 -23.97
C VAL A 333 -44.37 -1.49 -23.14
N ASN A 334 -43.24 -1.62 -23.82
CA ASN A 334 -41.93 -1.66 -23.16
C ASN A 334 -41.01 -0.55 -23.67
N PHE A 335 -40.11 -0.08 -22.82
CA PHE A 335 -39.01 0.81 -23.19
C PHE A 335 -37.70 0.15 -22.83
N GLU A 336 -36.66 0.38 -23.62
CA GLU A 336 -35.33 -0.19 -23.41
C GLU A 336 -34.28 0.90 -23.60
N CYS A 337 -33.36 1.00 -22.64
CA CYS A 337 -32.27 1.94 -22.61
C CYS A 337 -30.99 1.19 -22.27
N LEU A 338 -29.97 1.32 -23.12
CA LEU A 338 -28.67 0.69 -22.92
C LEU A 338 -27.63 1.78 -22.68
N GLY A 339 -27.10 1.83 -21.46
CA GLY A 339 -26.02 2.71 -21.06
C GLY A 339 -24.75 1.93 -20.71
N GLU A 340 -23.60 2.42 -21.16
CA GLU A 340 -22.29 1.99 -20.66
C GLU A 340 -21.76 3.01 -19.65
N GLY A 341 -20.99 2.57 -18.67
CA GLY A 341 -20.37 3.42 -17.66
C GLY A 341 -19.51 2.59 -16.72
N ASN A 342 -18.48 3.21 -16.13
CA ASN A 342 -17.73 2.62 -15.03
C ASN A 342 -17.55 3.67 -13.92
N PRO A 343 -18.13 3.49 -12.72
CA PRO A 343 -18.88 2.31 -12.25
C PRO A 343 -20.15 2.01 -13.08
N PRO A 344 -20.69 0.78 -13.01
CA PRO A 344 -21.92 0.40 -13.70
C PRO A 344 -23.05 1.41 -13.40
N PRO A 345 -23.71 1.97 -14.42
CA PRO A 345 -24.68 3.03 -14.21
C PRO A 345 -26.04 2.50 -13.75
N THR A 346 -26.80 3.38 -13.10
CA THR A 346 -28.22 3.22 -12.77
C THR A 346 -29.10 3.93 -13.81
N TYR A 347 -30.37 3.54 -13.87
CA TYR A 347 -31.33 4.01 -14.86
C TYR A 347 -32.52 4.69 -14.18
N GLN A 348 -33.12 5.66 -14.85
CA GLN A 348 -34.35 6.30 -14.44
C GLN A 348 -35.17 6.70 -15.67
N TRP A 349 -36.40 6.19 -15.77
CA TRP A 349 -37.34 6.58 -16.81
C TRP A 349 -38.19 7.73 -16.32
N VAL A 350 -38.23 8.79 -17.13
CA VAL A 350 -39.01 9.98 -16.85
C VAL A 350 -39.97 10.26 -18.00
N GLN A 351 -41.21 10.58 -17.64
CA GLN A 351 -42.24 11.06 -18.56
C GLN A 351 -42.36 12.57 -18.36
N LYS A 352 -42.25 13.35 -19.43
CA LYS A 352 -42.54 14.78 -19.41
C LYS A 352 -44.04 14.96 -19.61
N LYS A 353 -44.72 15.58 -18.64
CA LYS A 353 -46.11 16.04 -18.78
C LYS A 353 -46.12 17.56 -18.90
N THR A 354 -46.52 18.04 -20.07
CA THR A 354 -46.84 19.44 -20.33
C THR A 354 -48.24 19.74 -19.80
N SER A 355 -48.36 20.79 -18.98
CA SER A 355 -49.65 21.33 -18.51
C SER A 355 -49.58 22.86 -18.52
N SER A 356 -50.74 23.52 -18.57
CA SER A 356 -50.87 24.98 -18.73
C SER A 356 -50.19 25.82 -17.67
N HIS A 357 -49.87 25.23 -16.52
CA HIS A 357 -49.29 25.93 -15.38
C HIS A 357 -47.88 25.44 -15.01
N SER A 358 -47.44 24.25 -15.45
CA SER A 358 -46.08 23.75 -15.21
C SER A 358 -45.70 22.53 -16.07
N ASP A 359 -44.44 22.48 -16.49
CA ASP A 359 -43.82 21.24 -16.97
C ASP A 359 -43.48 20.36 -15.76
N SER A 360 -44.10 19.18 -15.68
CA SER A 360 -43.80 18.19 -14.64
C SER A 360 -43.05 16.99 -15.22
N ILE A 361 -42.01 16.56 -14.52
CA ILE A 361 -41.23 15.36 -14.86
C ILE A 361 -41.61 14.29 -13.86
N ILE A 362 -42.23 13.21 -14.35
CA ILE A 362 -42.71 12.12 -13.51
C ILE A 362 -41.79 10.92 -13.69
N GLU A 363 -41.26 10.40 -12.58
CA GLU A 363 -40.51 9.16 -12.59
C GLU A 363 -41.45 7.95 -12.73
N ARG A 364 -41.13 7.05 -13.65
CA ARG A 364 -41.96 5.90 -14.01
C ARG A 364 -41.26 4.56 -13.87
N GLY A 365 -39.93 4.55 -13.68
CA GLY A 365 -39.16 3.32 -13.47
C GLY A 365 -37.68 3.56 -13.25
N ARG A 366 -36.97 2.55 -12.73
CA ARG A 366 -35.53 2.61 -12.37
C ARG A 366 -34.67 1.55 -13.04
N GLU A 367 -35.24 0.80 -13.97
CA GLU A 367 -34.58 -0.30 -14.68
C GLU A 367 -34.22 0.10 -16.10
N ALA A 368 -33.21 -0.57 -16.68
CA ALA A 368 -32.84 -0.39 -18.09
C ALA A 368 -34.01 -0.71 -19.03
N LYS A 369 -34.86 -1.66 -18.65
CA LYS A 369 -36.11 -2.01 -19.34
C LYS A 369 -37.29 -1.60 -18.48
N LEU A 370 -38.21 -0.82 -19.03
CA LEU A 370 -39.45 -0.47 -18.38
C LEU A 370 -40.60 -1.19 -19.08
N TYR A 371 -41.39 -1.94 -18.33
CA TYR A 371 -42.61 -2.58 -18.83
C TYR A 371 -43.83 -1.90 -18.23
N LEU A 372 -44.68 -1.34 -19.08
CA LEU A 372 -45.97 -0.78 -18.68
C LEU A 372 -47.06 -1.75 -19.15
N ASN A 373 -47.85 -2.23 -18.20
CA ASN A 373 -49.04 -3.01 -18.48
C ASN A 373 -50.26 -2.09 -18.50
N ASN A 374 -51.22 -2.40 -19.36
CA ASN A 374 -52.51 -1.70 -19.40
C ASN A 374 -52.38 -0.18 -19.66
N VAL A 375 -51.74 0.21 -20.76
CA VAL A 375 -51.45 1.61 -21.08
C VAL A 375 -52.72 2.40 -21.38
N THR A 376 -52.90 3.55 -20.72
CA THR A 376 -53.98 4.53 -20.96
C THR A 376 -53.44 5.81 -21.60
N TYR A 377 -54.31 6.74 -21.99
CA TYR A 377 -53.91 8.04 -22.55
C TYR A 377 -53.03 8.88 -21.62
N GLU A 378 -53.01 8.61 -20.30
CA GLU A 378 -52.16 9.35 -19.35
C GLU A 378 -50.65 9.12 -19.55
N PHE A 379 -50.30 8.02 -20.22
CA PHE A 379 -48.93 7.64 -20.53
C PHE A 379 -48.45 8.24 -21.86
N GLN A 380 -49.34 8.89 -22.62
CA GLN A 380 -48.99 9.59 -23.84
C GLN A 380 -47.94 10.69 -23.58
N GLY A 381 -47.20 11.00 -24.63
CA GLY A 381 -46.25 12.10 -24.65
C GLY A 381 -44.80 11.63 -24.61
N GLU A 382 -43.94 12.46 -24.04
CA GLU A 382 -42.50 12.36 -24.22
C GLU A 382 -41.81 11.61 -23.09
N TRP A 383 -41.12 10.53 -23.42
CA TRP A 383 -40.38 9.68 -22.50
C TRP A 383 -38.87 9.83 -22.70
N ARG A 384 -38.12 9.90 -21.60
CA ARG A 384 -36.66 9.91 -21.62
C ARG A 384 -36.08 8.94 -20.60
N CYS A 385 -34.94 8.38 -20.93
CA CYS A 385 -34.11 7.60 -20.03
C CYS A 385 -32.96 8.48 -19.51
N ARG A 386 -32.80 8.55 -18.20
CA ARG A 386 -31.63 9.12 -17.54
C ARG A 386 -30.74 7.97 -17.07
N VAL A 387 -29.46 8.05 -17.41
CA VAL A 387 -28.43 7.08 -17.02
C VAL A 387 -27.41 7.81 -16.16
N THR A 388 -27.16 7.29 -14.96
CA THR A 388 -26.33 7.96 -13.95
C THR A 388 -25.25 7.01 -13.43
N ASN A 389 -24.02 7.51 -13.25
CA ASN A 389 -23.04 6.87 -12.37
C ASN A 389 -22.39 7.90 -11.44
N ILE A 390 -21.64 7.42 -10.45
CA ILE A 390 -20.98 8.27 -9.47
C ILE A 390 -19.47 8.03 -9.58
N ILE A 391 -18.69 9.11 -9.74
CA ILE A 391 -17.22 9.07 -9.83
C ILE A 391 -16.69 10.10 -8.82
N LYS A 392 -15.82 9.67 -7.90
CA LYS A 392 -15.30 10.54 -6.80
C LYS A 392 -16.40 11.22 -5.97
N GLY A 393 -17.56 10.59 -5.82
CA GLY A 393 -18.71 11.15 -5.11
C GLY A 393 -19.53 12.17 -5.91
N GLU A 394 -19.13 12.49 -7.14
CA GLU A 394 -19.90 13.35 -8.04
C GLU A 394 -20.84 12.54 -8.94
N GLU A 395 -22.10 12.96 -9.01
CA GLU A 395 -23.08 12.36 -9.92
C GLU A 395 -22.82 12.79 -11.36
N GLN A 396 -22.60 11.81 -12.24
CA GLN A 396 -22.47 11.99 -13.67
C GLN A 396 -23.71 11.40 -14.33
N SER A 397 -24.52 12.25 -14.96
CA SER A 397 -25.75 11.82 -15.62
C SER A 397 -25.79 12.23 -17.09
N VAL A 398 -26.43 11.38 -17.89
CA VAL A 398 -26.74 11.64 -19.30
C VAL A 398 -28.20 11.30 -19.53
N VAL A 399 -28.88 12.11 -20.34
CA VAL A 399 -30.29 11.92 -20.68
C VAL A 399 -30.40 11.55 -22.15
N SER A 400 -31.31 10.63 -22.45
CA SER A 400 -31.55 10.13 -23.78
C SER A 400 -32.26 11.15 -24.67
N GLU A 401 -32.18 10.93 -25.98
CA GLU A 401 -33.17 11.48 -26.91
C GLU A 401 -34.59 10.99 -26.53
N PRO A 402 -35.63 11.79 -26.82
CA PRO A 402 -36.99 11.45 -26.45
C PRO A 402 -37.59 10.33 -27.29
N ILE A 403 -38.44 9.53 -26.65
CA ILE A 403 -39.36 8.58 -27.27
C ILE A 403 -40.77 9.13 -27.10
N ILE A 404 -41.50 9.32 -28.19
CA ILE A 404 -42.89 9.76 -28.16
C ILE A 404 -43.77 8.52 -28.08
N LEU A 405 -44.56 8.37 -27.02
CA LEU A 405 -45.56 7.31 -26.90
C LEU A 405 -46.91 7.85 -27.36
N GLN A 406 -47.49 7.22 -28.38
CA GLN A 406 -48.83 7.49 -28.88
C GLN A 406 -49.76 6.34 -28.51
N VAL A 407 -50.92 6.66 -27.93
CA VAL A 407 -51.90 5.68 -27.48
C VAL A 407 -53.15 5.79 -28.33
N HIS A 408 -53.49 4.71 -29.04
CA HIS A 408 -54.60 4.66 -29.98
C HIS A 408 -55.75 3.81 -29.43
N GLY A 409 -56.99 4.29 -29.43
CA GLY A 409 -58.11 3.51 -28.92
C GLY A 409 -59.46 4.23 -28.88
N ALA A 410 -60.41 3.61 -28.18
CA ALA A 410 -61.72 4.21 -27.94
C ALA A 410 -61.60 5.44 -27.02
N PRO A 411 -62.59 6.35 -27.02
CA PRO A 411 -62.56 7.52 -26.14
C PRO A 411 -62.56 7.09 -24.67
N GLN A 412 -61.89 7.86 -23.82
CA GLN A 412 -61.93 7.71 -22.36
C GLN A 412 -62.31 9.03 -21.71
N ILE A 413 -63.44 9.02 -21.01
CA ILE A 413 -63.89 10.16 -20.22
C ILE A 413 -63.13 10.19 -18.90
N LEU A 414 -62.43 11.28 -18.61
CA LEU A 414 -61.64 11.45 -17.40
C LEU A 414 -62.56 11.79 -16.21
N ARG A 415 -63.12 10.75 -15.59
CA ARG A 415 -64.08 10.87 -14.47
C ARG A 415 -63.54 11.61 -13.24
N GLN A 416 -62.22 11.72 -13.11
CA GLN A 416 -61.54 12.36 -11.98
C GLN A 416 -61.54 13.90 -12.07
N THR A 417 -61.76 14.48 -13.26
CA THR A 417 -61.75 15.93 -13.46
C THR A 417 -63.12 16.57 -13.22
N ALA A 418 -64.13 15.79 -12.84
CA ALA A 418 -65.51 16.28 -12.76
C ALA A 418 -66.21 15.92 -11.45
N ASN A 419 -67.08 16.83 -11.02
CA ASN A 419 -68.02 16.58 -9.95
C ASN A 419 -69.11 15.63 -10.45
N GLN A 420 -69.25 14.47 -9.83
CA GLN A 420 -70.32 13.51 -10.15
C GLN A 420 -71.71 14.07 -9.84
N GLU A 421 -71.78 14.99 -8.87
CA GLU A 421 -72.98 15.69 -8.45
C GLU A 421 -72.75 17.20 -8.49
N ILE A 422 -73.64 17.94 -9.13
CA ILE A 422 -73.58 19.39 -9.23
C ILE A 422 -74.85 19.95 -8.58
N TYR A 423 -74.68 20.89 -7.67
CA TYR A 423 -75.78 21.56 -6.96
C TYR A 423 -75.86 23.00 -7.45
N VAL A 424 -77.05 23.43 -7.89
CA VAL A 424 -77.30 24.79 -8.38
C VAL A 424 -78.64 25.29 -7.84
N GLU A 425 -78.75 26.59 -7.56
CA GLU A 425 -80.01 27.21 -7.18
C GLU A 425 -80.85 27.51 -8.43
N SER A 426 -82.17 27.33 -8.36
CA SER A 426 -83.06 27.67 -9.46
C SER A 426 -82.89 29.15 -9.87
N GLY A 427 -82.91 29.41 -11.17
CA GLY A 427 -82.66 30.74 -11.76
C GLY A 427 -81.20 30.99 -12.15
N HIS A 428 -80.26 30.14 -11.72
CA HIS A 428 -78.83 30.34 -11.99
C HIS A 428 -78.33 29.48 -13.17
N PRO A 429 -77.33 29.97 -13.92
CA PRO A 429 -76.68 29.17 -14.94
C PRO A 429 -75.78 28.09 -14.34
N VAL A 430 -75.59 26.99 -15.06
CA VAL A 430 -74.63 25.93 -14.70
C VAL A 430 -73.91 25.41 -15.95
N ASP A 431 -72.61 25.18 -15.79
CA ASP A 431 -71.74 24.62 -16.81
C ASP A 431 -71.27 23.24 -16.36
N MET A 432 -71.60 22.21 -17.15
CA MET A 432 -71.13 20.86 -16.94
C MET A 432 -70.00 20.57 -17.92
N SER A 433 -68.78 20.42 -17.41
CA SER A 433 -67.59 20.20 -18.23
C SER A 433 -66.94 18.84 -17.95
N MET A 434 -66.40 18.23 -19.00
CA MET A 434 -65.64 16.97 -18.93
C MET A 434 -64.46 17.01 -19.88
N VAL A 435 -63.36 16.39 -19.47
CA VAL A 435 -62.20 16.12 -20.34
C VAL A 435 -62.30 14.69 -20.86
N VAL A 436 -62.09 14.52 -22.16
CA VAL A 436 -62.16 13.22 -22.85
C VAL A 436 -60.94 13.06 -23.73
N CYS A 437 -60.19 11.97 -23.53
CA CYS A 437 -59.03 11.66 -24.37
C CYS A 437 -59.37 10.56 -25.37
N ALA A 438 -58.99 10.73 -26.63
CA ALA A 438 -59.30 9.81 -27.71
C ALA A 438 -58.37 10.01 -28.91
N ASP A 439 -57.73 8.94 -29.37
CA ASP A 439 -57.04 8.89 -30.65
C ASP A 439 -57.58 7.68 -31.45
N PRO A 440 -58.24 7.88 -32.60
CA PRO A 440 -58.47 9.14 -33.31
C PRO A 440 -59.46 10.06 -32.61
N ARG A 441 -59.40 11.35 -33.01
CA ARG A 441 -60.33 12.41 -32.56
C ARG A 441 -61.79 11.92 -32.54
N PRO A 442 -62.58 12.25 -31.52
CA PRO A 442 -63.99 11.89 -31.45
C PRO A 442 -64.76 12.32 -32.70
N ARG A 443 -65.50 11.38 -33.29
CA ARG A 443 -66.40 11.63 -34.42
C ARG A 443 -67.69 12.30 -33.96
N SER A 444 -68.19 11.94 -32.78
CA SER A 444 -69.37 12.56 -32.18
C SER A 444 -69.21 12.72 -30.67
N VAL A 445 -69.60 13.89 -30.17
CA VAL A 445 -69.72 14.22 -28.75
C VAL A 445 -71.13 14.75 -28.55
N ALA A 446 -71.90 14.09 -27.68
CA ALA A 446 -73.29 14.46 -27.42
C ALA A 446 -73.65 14.34 -25.94
N TRP A 447 -74.52 15.23 -25.49
CA TRP A 447 -75.16 15.17 -24.19
C TRP A 447 -76.60 14.67 -24.34
N GLU A 448 -76.98 13.69 -23.52
CA GLU A 448 -78.29 13.04 -23.55
C GLU A 448 -78.99 13.13 -22.19
N TRP A 449 -80.28 13.46 -22.21
CA TRP A 449 -81.12 13.44 -21.00
C TRP A 449 -82.58 13.13 -21.36
N GLY A 450 -83.14 12.09 -20.74
CA GLY A 450 -84.45 11.57 -21.13
C GLY A 450 -84.44 11.08 -22.58
N SER A 451 -85.25 11.71 -23.44
CA SER A 451 -85.30 11.42 -24.89
C SER A 451 -84.56 12.47 -25.74
N LEU A 452 -83.94 13.47 -25.13
CA LEU A 452 -83.25 14.55 -25.81
C LEU A 452 -81.77 14.22 -25.97
N ARG A 453 -81.21 14.60 -27.12
CA ARG A 453 -79.79 14.49 -27.46
C ARG A 453 -79.36 15.81 -28.10
N LEU A 454 -78.29 16.41 -27.59
CA LEU A 454 -77.71 17.65 -28.13
C LEU A 454 -76.22 17.41 -28.43
N GLU A 455 -75.85 17.54 -29.71
CA GLU A 455 -74.46 17.36 -30.15
C GLU A 455 -73.63 18.63 -29.97
N ALA A 456 -72.31 18.48 -29.86
CA ALA A 456 -71.38 19.59 -29.74
C ALA A 456 -71.53 20.64 -30.87
N GLY A 457 -71.50 21.92 -30.50
CA GLY A 457 -71.72 23.05 -31.40
C GLY A 457 -73.19 23.47 -31.56
N ASN A 458 -74.14 22.70 -31.05
CA ASN A 458 -75.57 22.99 -31.17
C ASN A 458 -76.17 23.63 -29.89
N GLU A 459 -77.27 24.36 -30.08
CA GLU A 459 -78.05 24.98 -29.01
C GLU A 459 -79.54 24.61 -29.14
N MET A 460 -80.18 24.33 -28.00
CA MET A 460 -81.60 24.02 -27.91
C MET A 460 -82.22 24.71 -26.69
N GLY A 461 -82.91 25.82 -26.92
CA GLY A 461 -83.56 26.59 -25.86
C GLY A 461 -82.53 27.12 -24.86
N LYS A 462 -82.60 26.65 -23.61
CA LYS A 462 -81.67 27.03 -22.54
C LYS A 462 -80.38 26.19 -22.49
N PHE A 463 -80.29 25.13 -23.28
CA PHE A 463 -79.16 24.20 -23.33
C PHE A 463 -78.25 24.53 -24.51
N LYS A 464 -76.94 24.68 -24.29
CA LYS A 464 -75.95 24.90 -25.35
C LYS A 464 -74.76 23.99 -25.12
N VAL A 465 -74.33 23.24 -26.13
CA VAL A 465 -73.09 22.45 -26.06
C VAL A 465 -72.05 23.16 -26.91
N ASP A 466 -70.92 23.49 -26.30
CA ASP A 466 -69.81 24.11 -27.01
C ASP A 466 -69.19 23.17 -28.04
N GLU A 467 -68.54 23.74 -29.05
CA GLU A 467 -67.72 22.93 -29.96
C GLU A 467 -66.57 22.28 -29.19
N VAL A 468 -66.23 21.05 -29.58
CA VAL A 468 -65.17 20.28 -28.94
C VAL A 468 -63.83 20.96 -29.19
N SER A 469 -63.28 21.55 -28.13
CA SER A 469 -61.97 22.20 -28.15
C SER A 469 -60.89 21.23 -27.66
N GLN A 470 -59.72 21.25 -28.30
CA GLN A 470 -58.59 20.44 -27.85
C GLN A 470 -57.96 21.14 -26.63
N GLU A 471 -57.77 20.39 -25.55
CA GLU A 471 -57.03 20.85 -24.37
C GLU A 471 -55.51 20.78 -24.66
N GLU A 472 -54.66 21.34 -23.80
CA GLU A 472 -53.20 21.30 -24.03
C GLU A 472 -52.58 19.88 -24.01
N GLY A 473 -53.33 18.87 -23.60
CA GLY A 473 -52.94 17.46 -23.71
C GLY A 473 -53.08 16.93 -25.15
N GLU A 474 -52.05 16.22 -25.63
CA GLU A 474 -52.14 15.49 -26.90
C GLU A 474 -53.35 14.54 -26.85
N ASP A 475 -54.25 14.68 -27.83
CA ASP A 475 -55.46 13.89 -28.02
C ASP A 475 -56.50 13.94 -26.87
N CYS A 476 -56.49 15.00 -26.06
CA CYS A 476 -57.53 15.28 -25.06
C CYS A 476 -58.38 16.50 -25.43
N TYR A 477 -59.68 16.40 -25.16
CA TYR A 477 -60.68 17.36 -25.61
C TYR A 477 -61.61 17.76 -24.45
N LEU A 478 -61.94 19.06 -24.39
CA LEU A 478 -62.87 19.63 -23.43
C LEU A 478 -64.26 19.76 -24.06
N THR A 479 -65.28 19.28 -23.35
CA THR A 479 -66.70 19.41 -23.72
C THR A 479 -67.44 20.10 -22.58
N ILE A 480 -68.27 21.11 -22.91
CA ILE A 480 -69.04 21.89 -21.94
C ILE A 480 -70.51 21.95 -22.38
N LEU A 481 -71.41 21.55 -21.48
CA LEU A 481 -72.85 21.78 -21.60
C LEU A 481 -73.25 22.94 -20.68
N HIS A 482 -73.72 24.03 -21.29
CA HIS A 482 -74.25 25.20 -20.63
C HIS A 482 -75.77 25.07 -20.45
N ILE A 483 -76.25 25.34 -19.25
CA ILE A 483 -77.68 25.52 -18.95
C ILE A 483 -77.85 26.94 -18.41
N LYS A 484 -78.50 27.83 -19.18
CA LYS A 484 -78.56 29.28 -18.85
C LYS A 484 -79.45 29.63 -17.65
N ASP A 485 -80.57 28.93 -17.50
CA ASP A 485 -81.59 29.21 -16.48
C ASP A 485 -82.17 27.89 -15.94
N THR A 486 -81.74 27.51 -14.74
CA THR A 486 -82.07 26.21 -14.15
C THR A 486 -83.38 26.22 -13.37
N SER A 487 -84.15 25.16 -13.50
CA SER A 487 -85.44 24.95 -12.83
C SER A 487 -85.47 23.56 -12.18
N ALA A 488 -86.39 23.30 -11.26
CA ALA A 488 -86.51 21.97 -10.63
C ALA A 488 -86.68 20.82 -11.65
N THR A 489 -87.25 21.11 -12.83
CA THR A 489 -87.38 20.10 -13.89
C THR A 489 -86.04 19.70 -14.53
N ASP A 490 -85.00 20.52 -14.40
CA ASP A 490 -83.66 20.21 -14.92
C ASP A 490 -82.85 19.35 -13.95
N SER A 491 -83.35 19.13 -12.73
CA SER A 491 -82.76 18.25 -11.72
C SER A 491 -82.86 16.79 -12.16
N ARG A 492 -81.86 16.30 -12.89
CA ARG A 492 -81.84 14.97 -13.51
C ARG A 492 -80.41 14.52 -13.81
N THR A 493 -80.27 13.27 -14.23
CA THR A 493 -79.02 12.73 -14.74
C THR A 493 -78.83 13.12 -16.21
N TYR A 494 -77.66 13.68 -16.52
CA TYR A 494 -77.19 13.98 -17.88
C TYR A 494 -76.10 12.98 -18.26
N TYR A 495 -76.18 12.43 -19.46
CA TYR A 495 -75.21 11.47 -19.98
C TYR A 495 -74.37 12.13 -21.06
N LEU A 496 -73.05 12.18 -20.85
CA LEU A 496 -72.10 12.49 -21.89
C LEU A 496 -71.77 11.20 -22.65
N LEU A 497 -72.01 11.18 -23.95
CA LEU A 497 -71.65 10.09 -24.85
C LEU A 497 -70.61 10.58 -25.86
N VAL A 498 -69.50 9.86 -25.96
CA VAL A 498 -68.42 10.15 -26.92
C VAL A 498 -68.10 8.92 -27.74
N GLU A 499 -67.95 9.09 -29.05
CA GLU A 499 -67.70 8.01 -30.00
C GLU A 499 -66.62 8.39 -31.01
N ASN A 500 -65.72 7.47 -31.28
CA ASN A 500 -64.78 7.50 -32.41
C ASN A 500 -64.87 6.18 -33.20
N ASP A 501 -64.00 6.01 -34.19
CA ASP A 501 -63.94 4.79 -35.02
C ASP A 501 -63.47 3.53 -34.25
N LYS A 502 -62.98 3.68 -33.03
CA LYS A 502 -62.53 2.57 -32.16
C LYS A 502 -63.53 2.17 -31.09
N GLY A 503 -64.52 3.01 -30.81
CA GLY A 503 -65.58 2.68 -29.86
C GLY A 503 -66.21 3.92 -29.25
N LYS A 504 -66.86 3.70 -28.10
CA LYS A 504 -67.61 4.72 -27.38
C LYS A 504 -67.41 4.62 -25.87
N ASP A 505 -67.50 5.75 -25.19
CA ASP A 505 -67.55 5.84 -23.73
C ASP A 505 -68.71 6.75 -23.31
N MET A 506 -69.23 6.50 -22.10
CA MET A 506 -70.37 7.22 -21.56
C MET A 506 -70.16 7.51 -20.07
N HIS A 507 -70.55 8.72 -19.65
CA HIS A 507 -70.51 9.12 -18.25
C HIS A 507 -71.78 9.87 -17.83
N ALA A 508 -72.24 9.60 -16.61
CA ALA A 508 -73.42 10.21 -16.04
C ALA A 508 -73.04 11.28 -15.02
N ILE A 509 -73.65 12.45 -15.12
CA ILE A 509 -73.51 13.56 -14.17
C ILE A 509 -74.90 13.86 -13.62
N GLN A 510 -75.00 13.93 -12.30
CA GLN A 510 -76.26 14.24 -11.63
C GLN A 510 -76.35 15.74 -11.31
N LEU A 511 -77.38 16.41 -11.83
CA LEU A 511 -77.69 17.79 -11.49
C LEU A 511 -78.79 17.85 -10.43
N TYR A 512 -78.56 18.61 -9.38
CA TYR A 512 -79.53 18.93 -8.34
C TYR A 512 -79.86 20.42 -8.38
N VAL A 513 -81.12 20.74 -8.67
CA VAL A 513 -81.61 22.12 -8.67
C VAL A 513 -82.40 22.38 -7.40
N ASN A 514 -81.88 23.23 -6.52
CA ASN A 514 -82.51 23.61 -5.27
C ASN A 514 -83.47 24.79 -5.52
N GLU A 515 -84.75 24.62 -5.20
CA GLU A 515 -85.72 25.73 -5.21
C GLU A 515 -85.61 26.52 -3.90
N PRO A 516 -85.49 27.85 -3.95
CA PRO A 516 -85.54 28.66 -2.74
C PRO A 516 -86.93 28.54 -2.10
N LEU A 517 -86.98 28.20 -0.82
CA LEU A 517 -88.23 28.17 -0.05
C LEU A 517 -88.89 29.55 -0.12
N GLN A 518 -90.13 29.61 -0.61
CA GLN A 518 -90.88 30.86 -0.66
C GLN A 518 -91.12 31.37 0.76
N ILE A 519 -90.45 32.45 1.16
CA ILE A 519 -90.56 33.10 2.48
C ILE A 519 -92.03 33.47 2.80
N SER A 520 -92.89 33.63 1.78
CA SER A 520 -94.33 33.82 1.91
C SER A 520 -95.05 32.66 2.62
N THR A 521 -94.61 31.42 2.47
CA THR A 521 -95.21 30.24 3.12
C THR A 521 -94.81 30.15 4.59
N LEU A 522 -93.56 30.49 4.91
CA LEU A 522 -93.08 30.60 6.29
C LEU A 522 -93.77 31.76 7.03
N ALA A 523 -93.93 32.91 6.36
CA ALA A 523 -94.64 34.06 6.91
C ALA A 523 -96.15 33.80 7.05
N SER A 524 -96.78 33.05 6.14
CA SER A 524 -98.20 32.71 6.24
C SER A 524 -98.48 31.64 7.29
N VAL A 525 -97.60 30.63 7.43
CA VAL A 525 -97.69 29.63 8.51
C VAL A 525 -97.42 30.28 9.86
N ALA A 526 -96.39 31.11 9.97
CA ALA A 526 -96.12 31.88 11.19
C ALA A 526 -97.28 32.82 11.52
N GLY A 527 -97.82 33.54 10.53
CA GLY A 527 -98.98 34.42 10.70
C GLY A 527 -100.25 33.66 11.12
N ALA A 528 -100.54 32.51 10.51
CA ALA A 528 -101.68 31.67 10.86
C ALA A 528 -101.56 31.09 12.27
N LEU A 529 -100.36 30.63 12.67
CA LEU A 529 -100.08 30.20 14.03
C LEU A 529 -100.25 31.34 15.04
N LEU A 530 -99.83 32.55 14.69
CA LEU A 530 -99.96 33.73 15.55
C LEU A 530 -101.43 34.15 15.71
N VAL A 531 -102.23 34.11 14.64
CA VAL A 531 -103.69 34.34 14.69
C VAL A 531 -104.40 33.26 15.50
N ALA A 532 -104.06 31.98 15.31
CA ALA A 532 -104.63 30.89 16.09
C ALA A 532 -104.30 31.03 17.58
N PHE A 533 -103.07 31.40 17.91
CA PHE A 533 -102.65 31.70 19.28
C PHE A 533 -103.44 32.87 19.88
N LEU A 534 -103.61 33.97 19.14
CA LEU A 534 -104.41 35.11 19.60
C LEU A 534 -105.88 34.75 19.81
N ILE A 535 -106.48 33.94 18.93
CA ILE A 535 -107.86 33.44 19.10
C ILE A 535 -107.96 32.56 20.35
N LEU A 536 -107.00 31.68 20.60
CA LEU A 536 -106.94 30.85 21.80
C LEU A 536 -106.82 31.70 23.06
N VAL A 537 -105.97 32.73 23.05
CA VAL A 537 -105.84 33.69 24.16
C VAL A 537 -107.16 34.44 24.37
N CYS A 538 -107.80 34.93 23.31
CA CYS A 538 -109.11 35.59 23.39
C CYS A 538 -110.21 34.64 23.90
N ALA A 539 -110.23 33.38 23.45
CA ALA A 539 -111.16 32.36 23.90
C ALA A 539 -110.94 32.00 25.38
N CYS A 540 -109.68 31.89 25.83
CA CYS A 540 -109.33 31.73 27.23
C CYS A 540 -109.76 32.95 28.06
N ILE A 541 -109.49 34.18 27.59
CA ILE A 541 -109.93 35.42 28.27
C ILE A 541 -111.46 35.48 28.33
N TYR A 542 -112.16 35.10 27.26
CA TYR A 542 -113.61 35.03 27.22
C TYR A 542 -114.16 33.97 28.18
N ALA A 543 -113.60 32.76 28.19
CA ALA A 543 -113.98 31.69 29.10
C ALA A 543 -113.72 32.05 30.57
N ILE A 544 -112.64 32.79 30.86
CA ILE A 544 -112.33 33.31 32.20
C ILE A 544 -113.26 34.46 32.59
N ARG A 545 -113.67 35.33 31.65
CA ARG A 545 -114.60 36.44 31.94
C ARG A 545 -116.08 36.04 31.98
N ALA A 546 -116.47 34.94 31.36
CA ALA A 546 -117.86 34.52 31.20
C ALA A 546 -118.31 33.49 32.26
N GLU A 547 -117.89 33.63 33.52
CA GLU A 547 -118.29 32.74 34.63
C GLU A 547 -119.81 32.43 34.66
N LYS A 548 -120.20 31.26 34.13
CA LYS A 548 -121.18 30.31 34.71
C LYS A 548 -121.42 29.05 33.88
N CYS A 549 -121.55 27.95 34.63
CA CYS A 549 -122.18 26.65 34.33
C CYS A 549 -121.29 25.59 33.67
N CYS A 550 -121.36 24.29 33.98
CA CYS A 550 -121.79 23.45 35.12
C CYS A 550 -121.94 22.04 34.52
N PHE A 551 -121.48 21.00 35.24
CA PHE A 551 -121.92 19.59 35.14
C PHE A 551 -121.64 18.86 33.80
N SER A 552 -121.42 17.54 33.69
CA SER A 552 -121.53 16.37 34.57
C SER A 552 -120.80 15.23 33.83
N ARG A 553 -120.08 14.33 34.52
CA ARG A 553 -119.67 13.04 33.94
C ARG A 553 -120.25 11.94 34.82
N LYS A 554 -121.29 11.27 34.31
CA LYS A 554 -121.95 10.08 34.86
C LYS A 554 -121.79 8.96 33.84
N GLY A 555 -121.39 7.77 34.27
CA GLY A 555 -121.51 6.54 33.48
C GLY A 555 -120.36 5.56 33.66
N ASP A 556 -120.40 4.80 34.77
CA ASP A 556 -119.71 3.51 34.92
C ASP A 556 -120.46 2.40 34.15
N PHE A 557 -119.74 1.51 33.45
CA PHE A 557 -120.04 0.07 33.44
C PHE A 557 -118.80 -0.76 33.02
N LYS A 558 -118.46 -1.73 33.88
CA LYS A 558 -117.43 -2.79 33.80
C LYS A 558 -118.09 -4.11 33.30
N PRO A 559 -117.48 -5.32 33.36
CA PRO A 559 -116.14 -5.81 32.95
C PRO A 559 -116.23 -7.14 32.15
N SER A 560 -115.12 -7.62 31.59
CA SER A 560 -114.86 -9.08 31.48
C SER A 560 -113.36 -9.31 31.45
N ASP A 561 -112.84 -10.00 32.47
CA ASP A 561 -111.51 -10.59 32.53
C ASP A 561 -111.48 -11.89 31.72
N ILE A 562 -110.30 -12.24 31.17
CA ILE A 562 -109.77 -13.62 31.09
C ILE A 562 -108.24 -13.49 30.97
N ASP A 563 -107.56 -14.09 31.94
CA ASP A 563 -106.10 -14.21 32.06
C ASP A 563 -105.48 -15.04 30.93
N GLY A 564 -104.20 -14.73 30.63
CA GLY A 564 -103.31 -15.48 29.76
C GLY A 564 -101.94 -14.82 29.66
#